data_AF-A0A7X8INX8-F1
#
_entry.id   AF-A0A7X8INX8-F1
#
_cell.length_a   1.000
_cell.length_b   1.000
_cell.length_c   1.000
_cell.angle_alpha   90.00
_cell.angle_beta   90.00
_cell.angle_gamma   90.00
#
_symmetry.space_group_name_H-M   'P 1'
#
loop_
_entity.id
_entity.type
_entity.pdbx_description
1 polymer ?
#
loop_
_entity_poly.entity_id
_entity_poly.type
_entity_poly.pdbx_seq_one_letter_code
_entity_poly.pdbx_strand_id
1 'polypeptide(L)'
;MSLKQKGVLLHFSSLPGDFGIGDLGPEALSFAQFLNDQGHTIWQTLPLNHRGYGNSPYNPISAFALDPLLISPELLYEKGLVDAADLEEATIPATDRVFFEHVFRNKCKLLETAANRYLKSHNIDAFI
;
A
#
# COMPACT_ATOMS: atom_id res chain seq x y z
N MET A 1 -23.24 21.22 21.48
CA MET A 1 -22.69 19.98 22.08
C MET A 1 -21.40 19.64 21.35
N SER A 2 -20.33 19.30 22.07
CA SER A 2 -19.09 18.78 21.46
C SER A 2 -19.28 17.30 21.14
N LEU A 3 -19.04 16.91 19.89
CA LEU A 3 -19.03 15.51 19.46
C LEU A 3 -17.74 14.85 19.96
N LYS A 4 -17.85 13.85 20.85
CA LYS A 4 -16.71 13.05 21.28
C LYS A 4 -16.32 12.09 20.14
N GLN A 5 -15.05 12.12 19.74
CA GLN A 5 -14.49 11.22 18.75
C GLN A 5 -13.36 10.40 19.38
N LYS A 6 -13.15 9.19 18.88
CA LYS A 6 -12.01 8.33 19.20
C LYS A 6 -11.44 7.75 17.92
N GLY A 7 -10.14 7.48 17.91
CA GLY A 7 -9.46 7.00 16.73
C GLY A 7 -8.20 6.21 17.05
N VAL A 8 -7.58 5.70 15.99
CA VAL A 8 -6.31 4.96 16.05
C VAL A 8 -5.30 5.61 15.11
N LEU A 9 -4.06 5.71 15.57
CA LEU A 9 -2.91 6.04 14.74
C LEU A 9 -2.25 4.73 14.30
N LEU A 10 -2.30 4.43 13.02
CA LEU A 10 -1.62 3.28 12.42
C LEU A 10 -1.28 3.60 10.97
N HIS A 11 -0.03 3.43 10.57
CA HIS A 11 0.33 3.60 9.15
C HIS A 11 0.06 2.31 8.37
N PHE A 12 -0.31 2.42 7.09
CA PHE A 12 -0.60 1.26 6.24
C PHE A 12 0.57 0.26 6.17
N SER A 13 1.81 0.75 6.20
CA SER A 13 2.99 -0.11 6.21
C SER A 13 3.10 -1.03 7.43
N SER A 14 2.33 -0.76 8.49
CA SER A 14 2.29 -1.57 9.72
C SER A 14 1.15 -2.57 9.73
N LEU A 15 0.29 -2.57 8.71
CA LEU A 15 -0.71 -3.64 8.54
C LEU A 15 0.00 -4.95 8.19
N PRO A 16 -0.57 -6.09 8.59
CA PRO A 16 -0.08 -7.39 8.14
C PRO A 16 -0.25 -7.54 6.63
N GLY A 17 0.54 -8.42 6.01
CA GLY A 17 0.42 -8.75 4.59
C GLY A 17 1.53 -9.68 4.12
N ASP A 18 1.28 -10.40 3.01
CA ASP A 18 2.17 -11.43 2.46
C ASP A 18 3.24 -10.88 1.50
N PHE A 19 3.37 -9.55 1.43
CA PHE A 19 4.27 -8.84 0.51
C PHE A 19 5.32 -8.01 1.27
N GLY A 20 5.63 -8.41 2.51
CA GLY A 20 6.67 -7.83 3.37
C GLY A 20 6.39 -6.41 3.90
N ILE A 21 5.27 -5.81 3.51
CA ILE A 21 4.77 -4.51 3.97
C ILE A 21 3.24 -4.50 3.82
N GLY A 22 2.54 -3.83 4.74
CA GLY A 22 1.13 -3.52 4.54
C GLY A 22 0.91 -2.47 3.46
N ASP A 23 -0.29 -2.47 2.86
CA ASP A 23 -0.64 -1.64 1.71
C ASP A 23 -2.12 -1.20 1.73
N LEU A 24 -2.61 -0.64 0.62
CA LEU A 24 -3.99 -0.19 0.43
C LEU A 24 -4.87 -1.30 -0.17
N GLY A 25 -4.73 -2.53 0.32
CA GLY A 25 -5.44 -3.72 -0.11
C GLY A 25 -6.55 -4.20 0.83
N PRO A 26 -6.90 -5.50 0.76
CA PRO A 26 -7.93 -6.11 1.60
C PRO A 26 -7.72 -5.90 3.10
N GLU A 27 -6.47 -5.98 3.59
CA GLU A 27 -6.16 -5.76 5.01
C GLU A 27 -6.45 -4.33 5.49
N ALA A 28 -6.25 -3.32 4.65
CA ALA A 28 -6.62 -1.94 4.98
C ALA A 28 -8.14 -1.77 5.10
N LEU A 29 -8.92 -2.44 4.24
CA LEU A 29 -10.37 -2.44 4.31
C LEU A 29 -10.87 -3.19 5.56
N SER A 30 -10.28 -4.36 5.85
CA SER A 30 -10.57 -5.14 7.05
C SER A 30 -10.28 -4.34 8.33
N PHE A 31 -9.16 -3.62 8.37
CA PHE A 31 -8.84 -2.75 9.50
C PHE A 31 -9.81 -1.57 9.64
N ALA A 32 -10.19 -0.92 8.53
CA ALA A 32 -11.20 0.13 8.55
C ALA A 32 -12.57 -0.38 9.06
N GLN A 33 -12.98 -1.59 8.63
CA GLN A 33 -14.20 -2.22 9.12
C GLN A 33 -14.11 -2.54 10.62
N PHE A 34 -12.97 -3.07 11.07
CA PHE A 34 -12.72 -3.29 12.50
C PHE A 34 -12.85 -1.98 13.30
N LEU A 35 -12.25 -0.89 12.84
CA LEU A 35 -12.37 0.41 13.50
C LEU A 35 -13.83 0.87 13.58
N ASN A 36 -14.58 0.74 12.49
CA ASN A 36 -16.00 1.07 12.45
C ASN A 36 -16.82 0.24 13.44
N ASP A 37 -16.60 -1.08 13.49
CA ASP A 37 -17.32 -2.00 14.37
C ASP A 37 -17.03 -1.74 15.85
N GLN A 38 -15.82 -1.25 16.15
CA GLN A 38 -15.42 -0.81 17.48
C GLN A 38 -15.87 0.63 17.80
N GLY A 39 -16.55 1.32 16.87
CA GLY A 39 -17.02 2.69 17.03
C GLY A 39 -15.91 3.75 17.00
N HIS A 40 -14.74 3.43 16.45
CA HIS A 40 -13.72 4.43 16.11
C HIS A 40 -14.14 5.19 14.86
N THR A 41 -14.04 6.51 14.90
CA THR A 41 -14.48 7.39 13.82
C THR A 41 -13.31 8.08 13.11
N ILE A 42 -12.08 7.80 13.54
CA ILE A 42 -10.86 8.43 13.02
C ILE A 42 -9.77 7.35 12.86
N TRP A 43 -9.19 7.27 11.67
CA TRP A 43 -7.93 6.56 11.41
C TRP A 43 -6.91 7.60 10.97
N GLN A 44 -5.91 7.83 11.81
CA GLN A 44 -4.80 8.72 11.50
C GLN A 44 -3.63 7.91 10.93
N THR A 45 -2.97 8.46 9.91
CA THR A 45 -1.76 7.88 9.30
C THR A 45 -0.60 8.87 9.35
N LEU A 46 0.60 8.37 9.06
CA LEU A 46 1.75 9.19 8.67
C LEU A 46 1.59 9.67 7.20
N PRO A 47 2.47 10.56 6.69
CA PRO A 47 2.45 10.93 5.27
C PRO A 47 2.58 9.73 4.35
N LEU A 48 1.80 9.72 3.27
CA LEU A 48 1.73 8.62 2.29
C LEU A 48 2.71 8.80 1.13
N ASN A 49 3.53 9.84 1.19
CA ASN A 49 4.38 10.28 0.10
C ASN A 49 5.52 9.30 -0.18
N HIS A 50 5.97 9.29 -1.44
CA HIS A 50 7.07 8.43 -1.86
C HIS A 50 8.35 8.77 -1.09
N ARG A 51 8.79 7.80 -0.28
CA ARG A 51 9.90 7.98 0.67
C ARG A 51 11.22 8.21 -0.05
N GLY A 52 12.00 9.14 0.48
CA GLY A 52 13.40 9.34 0.09
C GLY A 52 14.37 8.56 0.97
N TYR A 53 15.58 9.10 1.11
CA TYR A 53 16.65 8.45 1.86
C TYR A 53 16.23 8.20 3.32
N GLY A 54 16.47 6.96 3.79
CA GLY A 54 16.19 6.54 5.16
C GLY A 54 14.77 6.01 5.41
N ASN A 55 13.94 5.85 4.37
CA ASN A 55 12.57 5.31 4.45
C ASN A 55 11.61 6.09 5.37
N SER A 56 11.97 7.32 5.74
CA SER A 56 11.13 8.19 6.57
C SER A 56 9.99 8.78 5.73
N PRO A 57 8.71 8.66 6.17
CA PRO A 57 7.59 9.30 5.48
C PRO A 57 7.66 10.83 5.55
N TYR A 58 8.52 11.39 6.41
CA TYR A 58 8.75 12.84 6.54
C TYR A 58 9.92 13.36 5.70
N ASN A 59 10.59 12.49 4.93
CA ASN A 59 11.64 12.87 4.00
C ASN A 59 11.34 12.33 2.59
N PRO A 60 10.25 12.77 1.96
CA PRO A 60 9.85 12.22 0.68
C PRO A 60 10.66 12.81 -0.48
N ILE A 61 10.76 12.07 -1.59
CA ILE A 61 11.31 12.62 -2.84
C ILE A 61 10.31 13.52 -3.57
N SER A 62 9.04 13.49 -3.17
CA SER A 62 7.96 14.33 -3.71
C SER A 62 6.92 14.64 -2.64
N ALA A 63 6.49 15.89 -2.56
CA ALA A 63 5.39 16.32 -1.68
C ALA A 63 4.00 15.87 -2.19
N PHE A 64 3.92 15.34 -3.42
CA PHE A 64 2.64 15.00 -4.08
C PHE A 64 2.49 13.52 -4.40
N ALA A 65 3.57 12.87 -4.85
CA ALA A 65 3.50 11.47 -5.27
C ALA A 65 3.32 10.55 -4.05
N LEU A 66 2.37 9.62 -4.14
CA LEU A 66 2.19 8.56 -3.16
C LEU A 66 3.29 7.50 -3.28
N ASP A 67 3.55 6.78 -2.20
CA ASP A 67 4.54 5.71 -2.20
C ASP A 67 4.02 4.48 -2.96
N PRO A 68 4.71 4.02 -4.03
CA PRO A 68 4.27 2.87 -4.81
C PRO A 68 4.15 1.58 -4.00
N LEU A 69 4.88 1.42 -2.89
CA LEU A 69 4.80 0.21 -2.08
C LEU A 69 3.44 0.05 -1.36
N LEU A 70 2.63 1.11 -1.31
CA LEU A 70 1.25 1.08 -0.80
C LEU A 70 0.24 0.51 -1.81
N ILE A 71 0.65 0.17 -3.03
CA ILE A 71 -0.21 -0.53 -3.98
C ILE A 71 -0.33 -2.00 -3.59
N SER A 72 -1.56 -2.53 -3.56
CA SER A 72 -1.84 -3.93 -3.21
C SER A 72 -1.62 -4.89 -4.39
N PRO A 73 -0.72 -5.88 -4.26
CA PRO A 73 -0.56 -6.97 -5.22
C PRO A 73 -1.86 -7.75 -5.45
N GLU A 74 -2.63 -8.02 -4.40
CA GLU A 74 -3.88 -8.76 -4.47
C GLU A 74 -4.90 -8.04 -5.35
N LEU A 75 -5.06 -6.73 -5.18
CA LEU A 75 -5.97 -5.94 -6.02
C LEU A 75 -5.50 -5.85 -7.48
N LEU A 76 -4.19 -5.90 -7.74
CA LEU A 76 -3.66 -5.98 -9.11
C LEU A 76 -3.99 -7.33 -9.75
N TYR A 77 -3.93 -8.41 -8.98
CA TYR A 77 -4.30 -9.75 -9.43
C TYR A 77 -5.79 -9.85 -9.72
N GLU A 78 -6.63 -9.35 -8.82
CA GLU A 78 -8.10 -9.28 -9.02
C GLU A 78 -8.48 -8.49 -10.28
N LYS A 79 -7.71 -7.46 -10.63
CA LYS A 79 -7.88 -6.67 -11.87
C LYS A 79 -7.29 -7.34 -13.11
N GLY A 80 -6.68 -8.51 -13.00
CA GLY A 80 -6.01 -9.21 -14.10
C GLY A 80 -4.78 -8.49 -14.64
N LEU A 81 -4.18 -7.60 -13.84
CA LEU A 81 -2.95 -6.88 -14.23
C LEU A 81 -1.70 -7.69 -13.91
N VAL A 82 -1.77 -8.60 -12.94
CA VAL A 82 -0.72 -9.56 -12.61
C VAL A 82 -1.33 -10.96 -12.54
N ASP A 83 -0.52 -11.99 -12.76
CA ASP A 83 -0.95 -13.40 -12.66
C ASP A 83 -0.42 -14.05 -11.38
N ALA A 84 -0.76 -15.34 -11.17
CA ALA A 84 -0.39 -16.05 -9.96
C ALA A 84 1.13 -16.24 -9.81
N ALA A 85 1.86 -16.36 -10.93
CA ALA A 85 3.31 -16.50 -10.91
C ALA A 85 3.98 -15.16 -10.55
N ASP A 86 3.45 -14.05 -11.08
CA ASP A 86 3.87 -12.71 -10.69
C ASP A 86 3.69 -12.48 -9.17
N LEU A 87 2.54 -12.91 -8.60
CA LEU A 87 2.29 -12.82 -7.16
C LEU A 87 3.26 -13.65 -6.34
N GLU A 88 3.49 -14.90 -6.73
CA GLU A 88 4.40 -15.82 -6.03
C GLU A 88 5.83 -15.28 -5.99
N GLU A 89 6.32 -14.67 -7.09
CA GLU A 89 7.64 -14.02 -7.11
C GLU A 89 7.69 -12.79 -6.17
N ALA A 90 6.57 -12.08 -6.01
CA ALA A 90 6.48 -10.89 -5.18
C ALA A 90 6.27 -11.19 -3.68
N THR A 91 5.86 -12.41 -3.32
CA THR A 91 5.60 -12.81 -1.93
C THR A 91 6.86 -12.68 -1.08
N ILE A 92 6.72 -12.00 0.06
CA ILE A 92 7.76 -11.89 1.08
C ILE A 92 7.10 -12.24 2.42
N PRO A 93 7.56 -13.31 3.11
CA PRO A 93 6.97 -13.73 4.37
C PRO A 93 6.86 -12.57 5.38
N ALA A 94 5.73 -12.53 6.09
CA ALA A 94 5.52 -11.53 7.13
C ALA A 94 6.58 -11.64 8.24
N THR A 95 7.09 -10.48 8.68
CA THR A 95 8.08 -10.34 9.75
C THR A 95 7.65 -9.28 10.76
N ASP A 96 8.38 -9.15 11.87
CA ASP A 96 8.11 -8.14 12.92
C ASP A 96 8.39 -6.69 12.48
N ARG A 97 9.04 -6.53 11.32
CA ARG A 97 9.48 -5.25 10.76
C ARG A 97 9.51 -5.30 9.24
N VAL A 98 9.43 -4.13 8.61
CA VAL A 98 9.56 -3.98 7.17
C VAL A 98 11.03 -3.95 6.75
N PHE A 99 11.45 -4.88 5.89
CA PHE A 99 12.76 -4.85 5.24
C PHE A 99 12.66 -4.11 3.90
N PHE A 100 12.66 -2.77 3.96
CA PHE A 100 12.32 -1.89 2.83
C PHE A 100 13.08 -2.19 1.53
N GLU A 101 14.38 -2.51 1.59
CA GLU A 101 15.16 -2.81 0.38
C GLU A 101 14.63 -4.06 -0.35
N HIS A 102 14.30 -5.12 0.40
CA HIS A 102 13.75 -6.35 -0.16
C HIS A 102 12.35 -6.11 -0.73
N VAL A 103 11.49 -5.44 0.04
CA VAL A 103 10.13 -5.09 -0.39
C VAL A 103 10.16 -4.24 -1.65
N PHE A 104 11.02 -3.22 -1.70
CA PHE A 104 11.14 -2.35 -2.87
C PHE A 104 11.56 -3.16 -4.10
N ARG A 105 12.59 -4.01 -3.98
CA ARG A 105 13.07 -4.84 -5.08
C ARG A 105 11.99 -5.74 -5.67
N ASN A 106 11.18 -6.40 -4.83
CA ASN A 106 10.20 -7.38 -5.29
C ASN A 106 8.91 -6.71 -5.76
N LYS A 107 8.35 -5.78 -4.95
CA LYS A 107 7.11 -5.08 -5.34
C LYS A 107 7.33 -4.20 -6.58
N CYS A 108 8.47 -3.52 -6.75
CA CYS A 108 8.68 -2.69 -7.95
C CYS A 108 8.67 -3.52 -9.25
N LYS A 109 9.24 -4.73 -9.26
CA LYS A 109 9.14 -5.63 -10.43
C LYS A 109 7.68 -5.96 -10.76
N LEU A 110 6.90 -6.33 -9.75
CA LEU A 110 5.47 -6.62 -9.90
C LEU A 110 4.70 -5.40 -10.45
N LEU A 111 4.97 -4.22 -9.89
CA LEU A 111 4.32 -2.96 -10.28
C LEU A 111 4.69 -2.55 -11.70
N GLU A 112 5.93 -2.77 -12.14
CA GLU A 112 6.35 -2.55 -13.52
C GLU A 112 5.59 -3.48 -14.49
N THR A 113 5.46 -4.77 -14.16
CA THR A 113 4.66 -5.72 -14.94
C THR A 113 3.20 -5.27 -15.03
N ALA A 114 2.60 -4.90 -13.90
CA ALA A 114 1.22 -4.43 -13.84
C ALA A 114 1.00 -3.15 -14.65
N ALA A 115 1.89 -2.16 -14.50
CA ALA A 115 1.83 -0.89 -15.22
C ALA A 115 1.96 -1.11 -16.74
N ASN A 116 2.92 -1.94 -17.18
CA ASN A 116 3.10 -2.26 -18.58
C ASN A 116 1.87 -2.95 -19.20
N ARG A 117 1.20 -3.85 -18.47
CA ARG A 117 -0.03 -4.50 -18.92
C ARG A 117 -1.22 -3.51 -18.96
N TYR A 118 -1.32 -2.61 -17.97
CA TYR A 118 -2.35 -1.58 -17.92
C TYR A 118 -2.22 -0.58 -19.10
N LEU A 119 -1.02 -0.04 -19.32
CA LEU A 119 -0.75 0.97 -20.36
C LEU A 119 -0.93 0.44 -21.79
N LYS A 120 -0.87 -0.87 -22.01
CA LYS A 120 -1.17 -1.49 -23.32
C LYS A 120 -2.65 -1.44 -23.70
N SER A 121 -3.53 -1.37 -22.70
CA SER A 121 -4.97 -1.52 -22.89
C SER A 121 -5.78 -0.30 -22.44
N HIS A 122 -5.14 0.68 -21.80
CA HIS A 122 -5.79 1.86 -21.24
C HIS A 122 -5.07 3.15 -21.66
N ASN A 123 -5.85 4.16 -22.06
CA ASN A 123 -5.38 5.53 -22.18
C ASN A 123 -5.42 6.19 -20.79
N ILE A 124 -4.34 6.88 -20.41
CA ILE A 124 -4.21 7.54 -19.10
C ILE A 124 -4.18 9.08 -19.18
N ASP A 125 -4.42 9.67 -20.35
CA ASP A 125 -4.36 11.12 -20.58
C ASP A 125 -5.36 11.87 -19.70
N ALA A 126 -6.47 11.23 -19.30
CA ALA A 126 -7.45 11.83 -18.38
C ALA A 126 -6.95 11.92 -16.93
N PHE A 127 -5.89 11.17 -16.58
CA PHE A 127 -5.30 11.15 -15.24
C PHE A 127 -4.03 12.02 -15.14
N ILE A 128 -3.35 12.29 -16.27
CA ILE A 128 -2.16 13.15 -16.38
C ILE A 128 -2.58 14.61 -16.54
#